data_AF-A0A9X3D4D2-F1
#
_entry.id   AF-A0A9X3D4D2-F1
#
_cell.length_a   1.000
_cell.length_b   1.000
_cell.length_c   1.000
_cell.angle_alpha   90.00
_cell.angle_beta   90.00
_cell.angle_gamma   90.00
#
_symmetry.space_group_name_H-M   'P 1'
#
loop_
_entity.id
_entity.type
_entity.pdbx_description
1 polymer ?
#
loop_
_entity_poly.entity_id
_entity_poly.type
_entity_poly.pdbx_seq_one_letter_code
_entity_poly.pdbx_strand_id
1 'polypeptide(L)'
;MKLPRQCCRPGCARSAVATLTFVYAESTAVIGPLASSAEPHSWDLCDEHARRITVPRGWEMLRSESGFSAPVAEDYELTALAEAVREVGGADRVDVTPGFPDLFDPLDDTRPPGRHRRGRPGVASSESSPSADEPTRRSPHSARPRPGRRGHLRVLPDPID
;
A
#
# COMPACT_ATOMS: atom_id res chain seq x y z
N MET A 1 -4.11 7.00 -9.59
CA MET A 1 -2.72 7.09 -9.09
C MET A 1 -2.78 7.17 -7.57
N LYS A 2 -2.24 6.20 -6.83
CA LYS A 2 -2.17 6.26 -5.36
C LYS A 2 -1.02 7.21 -4.99
N LEU A 3 -1.29 8.22 -4.16
CA LEU A 3 -0.23 9.09 -3.65
C LEU A 3 0.76 8.26 -2.81
N PRO A 4 2.08 8.53 -2.91
CA PRO A 4 3.06 7.83 -2.08
C PRO A 4 2.81 8.15 -0.61
N ARG A 5 2.86 7.12 0.23
CA ARG A 5 2.71 7.26 1.69
C ARG A 5 3.87 8.11 2.22
N GLN A 6 3.58 9.00 3.16
CA GLN A 6 4.57 9.91 3.74
C GLN A 6 5.06 9.39 5.09
N CYS A 7 6.29 9.75 5.45
CA CYS A 7 6.83 9.42 6.76
C CYS A 7 5.99 10.07 7.88
N CYS A 8 5.70 9.31 8.93
CA CYS A 8 4.89 9.77 10.07
C CYS A 8 5.66 10.69 11.03
N ARG A 9 6.98 10.90 10.84
CA ARG A 9 7.79 11.76 11.70
C ARG A 9 7.41 13.24 11.48
N PRO A 10 7.16 14.00 12.56
CA PRO A 10 6.78 15.41 12.44
C PRO A 10 7.88 16.21 11.75
N GLY A 11 7.52 16.95 10.70
CA GLY A 11 8.47 17.72 9.89
C GLY A 11 9.17 16.93 8.78
N CYS A 12 8.91 15.63 8.64
CA CYS A 12 9.42 14.84 7.53
C CYS A 12 8.40 14.77 6.39
N ALA A 13 8.78 15.22 5.19
CA ALA A 13 7.96 15.11 3.98
C ALA A 13 8.46 14.02 3.01
N ARG A 14 9.35 13.13 3.47
CA ARG A 14 9.92 12.06 2.63
C ARG A 14 8.94 10.92 2.45
N SER A 15 9.03 10.25 1.30
CA SER A 15 8.25 9.03 1.03
C SER A 15 8.62 7.96 2.03
N ALA A 16 7.61 7.29 2.56
CA ALA A 16 7.79 6.13 3.39
C ALA A 16 8.25 4.95 2.54
N VAL A 17 9.14 4.15 3.12
CA VAL A 17 9.70 2.96 2.48
C VAL A 17 9.79 1.77 3.44
N ALA A 18 9.59 2.02 4.73
CA ALA A 18 9.54 1.01 5.77
C ALA A 18 8.30 1.21 6.64
N THR A 19 7.85 0.14 7.27
CA THR A 19 6.77 0.17 8.25
C THR A 19 7.30 -0.38 9.58
N LEU A 20 7.11 0.40 10.65
CA LEU A 20 7.40 0.02 12.03
C LEU A 20 6.11 -0.45 12.70
N THR A 21 6.20 -1.57 13.41
CA THR A 21 5.10 -2.13 14.21
C THR A 21 5.63 -2.50 15.59
N PHE A 22 4.83 -2.27 16.64
CA PHE A 22 5.14 -2.67 18.01
C PHE A 22 4.25 -3.85 18.43
N VAL A 23 4.88 -4.93 18.89
CA VAL A 23 4.20 -6.09 19.50
C VAL A 23 4.39 -6.00 21.01
N TYR A 24 3.44 -5.35 21.67
CA TYR A 24 3.52 -5.04 23.10
C TYR A 24 3.64 -6.27 24.00
N ALA A 25 2.96 -7.36 23.65
CA ALA A 25 2.98 -8.60 24.45
C ALA A 25 4.40 -9.20 24.57
N GLU A 26 5.22 -9.00 23.55
CA GLU A 26 6.58 -9.54 23.47
C GLU A 26 7.63 -8.45 23.75
N SER A 27 7.22 -7.20 23.96
CA SER A 27 8.12 -6.04 24.03
C SER A 27 9.04 -5.94 22.81
N THR A 28 8.52 -6.22 21.62
CA THR A 28 9.32 -6.19 20.39
C THR A 28 8.84 -5.11 19.43
N ALA A 29 9.77 -4.52 18.68
CA ALA A 29 9.48 -3.62 17.59
C ALA A 29 10.09 -4.17 16.31
N VAL A 30 9.29 -4.21 15.26
CA VAL A 30 9.69 -4.77 13.96
C VAL A 30 9.65 -3.66 12.94
N ILE A 31 10.76 -3.46 12.24
CA ILE A 31 10.85 -2.57 11.08
C ILE A 31 10.99 -3.45 9.84
N GLY A 32 9.93 -3.47 9.03
CA GLY A 32 9.86 -4.21 7.77
C GLY A 32 9.75 -3.29 6.55
N PRO A 33 9.71 -3.89 5.34
CA PRO A 33 9.36 -3.17 4.12
C PRO A 33 8.02 -2.44 4.24
N LEU A 34 7.81 -1.41 3.43
CA LEU A 34 6.55 -0.65 3.43
C LEU A 34 5.35 -1.59 3.23
N ALA A 35 4.42 -1.58 4.19
CA ALA A 35 3.22 -2.38 4.12
C ALA A 35 2.35 -1.99 2.91
N SER A 36 1.79 -2.99 2.23
CA SER A 36 0.94 -2.83 1.04
C SER A 36 -0.34 -2.03 1.32
N SER A 37 -0.83 -2.09 2.56
CA SER A 37 -2.00 -1.36 3.05
C SER A 37 -1.63 -0.50 4.26
N ALA A 38 -2.40 0.56 4.48
CA ALA A 38 -2.24 1.42 5.64
C ALA A 38 -2.97 0.84 6.85
N GLU A 39 -2.19 0.35 7.82
CA GLU A 39 -2.73 -0.18 9.06
C GLU A 39 -2.71 0.87 10.18
N PRO A 40 -3.78 0.96 10.99
CA PRO A 40 -3.92 1.97 12.04
C PRO A 40 -2.91 1.85 13.19
N HIS A 41 -2.26 0.70 13.33
CA HIS A 41 -1.27 0.41 14.40
C HIS A 41 0.16 0.32 13.86
N SER A 42 0.38 0.85 12.66
CA SER A 42 1.66 0.83 11.97
C SER A 42 2.17 2.26 11.74
N TRP A 43 3.49 2.41 11.74
CA TRP A 43 4.15 3.70 11.50
C TRP A 43 5.00 3.63 10.24
N ASP A 44 4.67 4.48 9.28
CA ASP A 44 5.40 4.59 8.03
C ASP A 44 6.64 5.47 8.20
N LEU A 45 7.82 4.94 7.86
CA LEU A 45 9.10 5.59 8.02
C LEU A 45 9.82 5.73 6.67
N CYS A 46 10.50 6.85 6.45
CA CYS A 46 11.47 6.95 5.37
C CYS A 46 12.77 6.21 5.75
N ASP A 47 13.65 5.95 4.78
CA ASP A 47 14.90 5.18 4.99
C ASP A 47 15.75 5.76 6.14
N GLU A 48 15.90 7.08 6.18
CA GLU A 48 16.68 7.75 7.23
C GLU A 48 16.07 7.52 8.63
N HIS A 49 14.75 7.64 8.76
CA HIS A 49 14.08 7.45 10.05
C HIS A 49 14.00 5.99 10.46
N ALA A 50 13.86 5.06 9.52
CA ALA A 50 13.92 3.63 9.78
C ALA A 50 15.29 3.21 10.35
N ARG A 51 16.38 3.86 9.89
CA ARG A 51 17.74 3.63 10.40
C ARG A 51 17.98 4.26 11.77
N ARG A 52 17.47 5.47 12.01
CA ARG A 52 17.74 6.22 13.25
C ARG A 52 16.80 5.89 14.40
N ILE A 53 15.63 5.33 14.14
CA ILE A 53 14.66 5.06 15.21
C ILE A 53 15.19 4.00 16.19
N THR A 54 14.90 4.23 17.47
CA THR A 54 15.29 3.38 18.59
C THR A 54 14.04 2.95 19.36
N VAL A 55 14.08 1.73 19.90
CA VAL A 55 13.03 1.22 20.79
C VAL A 55 13.19 1.72 22.23
N PRO A 56 12.15 1.64 23.08
CA PRO A 56 12.27 1.81 24.52
C PRO A 56 13.28 0.83 25.14
N ARG A 57 13.73 1.11 26.37
CA ARG A 57 14.65 0.22 27.08
C ARG A 57 13.96 -1.10 27.41
N GLY A 58 14.70 -2.20 27.29
CA GLY A 58 14.16 -3.55 27.50
C GLY A 58 13.33 -4.10 26.35
N TRP A 59 13.14 -3.33 25.27
CA TRP A 59 12.48 -3.81 24.07
C TRP A 59 13.50 -4.36 23.06
N GLU A 60 13.09 -5.38 22.31
CA GLU A 60 13.86 -5.93 21.20
C GLU A 60 13.54 -5.19 19.90
N MET A 61 14.55 -4.95 19.06
CA MET A 61 14.41 -4.31 17.75
C MET A 61 14.79 -5.28 16.64
N LEU A 62 13.82 -5.69 15.83
CA LEU A 62 14.01 -6.53 14.66
C LEU A 62 13.96 -5.68 13.39
N ARG A 63 14.98 -5.77 12.54
CA ARG A 63 15.06 -5.05 11.27
C ARG A 63 15.20 -6.04 10.13
N SER A 64 14.41 -5.85 9.06
CA SER A 64 14.58 -6.65 7.84
C SER A 64 15.95 -6.41 7.21
N GLU A 65 16.61 -7.50 6.83
CA GLU A 65 17.99 -7.51 6.33
C GLU A 65 18.12 -6.92 4.92
N SER A 66 17.04 -6.94 4.14
CA SER A 66 17.00 -6.52 2.73
C SER A 66 17.08 -5.01 2.51
N GLY A 67 17.18 -4.20 3.57
CA GLY A 67 17.08 -2.75 3.47
C GLY A 67 15.69 -2.31 2.99
N PHE A 68 15.49 -1.00 2.92
CA PHE A 68 14.17 -0.41 2.66
C PHE A 68 14.12 0.36 1.35
N SER A 69 15.14 0.30 0.50
CA SER A 69 15.10 1.02 -0.77
C SER A 69 14.13 0.34 -1.73
N ALA A 70 13.27 1.13 -2.38
CA ALA A 70 12.53 0.64 -3.54
C ALA A 70 13.54 0.10 -4.57
N PRO A 71 13.35 -1.12 -5.09
CA PRO A 71 14.32 -1.72 -5.98
C PRO A 71 14.19 -1.14 -7.38
N VAL A 72 14.84 0.00 -7.63
CA VAL A 72 14.96 0.53 -9.00
C VAL A 72 15.85 -0.33 -9.90
N ALA A 73 16.65 -1.23 -9.30
CA ALA A 73 17.55 -2.12 -10.02
C ALA A 73 16.90 -3.44 -10.48
N GLU A 74 15.87 -3.92 -9.79
CA GLU A 74 15.27 -5.24 -10.07
C GLU A 74 14.46 -5.25 -11.38
N ASP A 75 13.84 -4.13 -11.78
CA ASP A 75 13.05 -4.08 -13.03
C ASP A 75 13.90 -4.35 -14.27
N TYR A 76 15.13 -3.81 -14.31
CA TYR A 76 16.08 -4.03 -15.40
C TYR A 76 16.64 -5.45 -15.37
N GLU A 77 16.93 -5.97 -14.18
CA GLU A 77 17.41 -7.35 -14.01
C GLU A 77 16.34 -8.38 -14.38
N LEU A 78 15.08 -8.16 -13.99
CA LEU A 78 13.95 -9.03 -14.34
C LEU A 78 13.71 -9.05 -15.85
N THR A 79 13.86 -7.89 -16.50
CA THR A 79 13.76 -7.78 -17.96
C THR A 79 14.91 -8.52 -18.65
N ALA A 80 16.15 -8.35 -18.16
CA ALA A 80 17.32 -9.04 -18.67
C ALA A 80 17.22 -10.57 -18.50
N LEU A 81 16.70 -11.04 -17.36
CA LEU A 81 16.45 -12.46 -17.11
C LEU A 81 15.35 -13.01 -18.04
N ALA A 82 14.26 -12.25 -18.25
CA ALA A 82 13.20 -12.65 -19.18
C ALA A 82 13.69 -12.77 -20.62
N GLU A 83 14.61 -11.89 -21.05
CA GLU A 83 15.28 -11.99 -22.35
C GLU A 83 16.20 -13.20 -22.43
N ALA A 84 17.05 -13.42 -21.41
CA ALA A 84 17.94 -14.57 -21.36
C ALA A 84 17.16 -15.90 -21.42
N VAL A 85 16.03 -16.01 -20.72
CA VAL A 85 15.16 -17.21 -20.76
C VAL A 85 14.52 -17.40 -22.15
N ARG A 86 14.17 -16.32 -22.85
CA ARG A 86 13.66 -16.40 -24.24
C ARG A 86 14.73 -16.89 -25.23
N GLU A 87 15.97 -16.45 -25.09
CA GLU A 87 17.08 -16.93 -25.93
C GLU A 87 17.35 -18.43 -25.70
N VAL A 88 17.26 -18.90 -24.45
CA VAL A 88 17.44 -20.32 -24.11
C VAL A 88 16.23 -21.17 -24.57
N GLY A 89 15.00 -20.69 -24.40
CA GLY A 89 13.78 -21.42 -24.75
C GLY A 89 13.35 -21.31 -26.23
N GLY A 90 13.92 -20.37 -27.00
CA GLY A 90 13.58 -20.14 -28.40
C GLY A 90 14.16 -21.18 -29.37
N ALA A 91 15.23 -21.88 -28.96
CA ALA A 91 15.86 -22.93 -29.77
C ALA A 91 15.15 -24.30 -29.69
N ASP A 92 14.19 -24.47 -28.77
CA ASP A 92 13.46 -25.72 -28.53
C ASP A 92 11.93 -25.50 -28.54
N ARG A 93 11.39 -24.96 -29.64
CA ARG A 93 9.94 -24.83 -29.80
C ARG A 93 9.34 -26.16 -30.24
N VAL A 94 8.79 -26.89 -29.27
CA VAL A 94 7.71 -27.87 -29.53
C VAL A 94 6.44 -27.09 -29.90
N ASP A 95 5.84 -27.47 -31.03
CA ASP A 95 4.57 -26.96 -31.52
C ASP A 95 3.46 -27.17 -30.48
N VAL A 96 3.03 -26.09 -29.83
CA VAL A 96 1.78 -26.08 -29.03
C VAL A 96 0.74 -25.33 -29.84
N THR A 97 0.04 -26.08 -30.68
CA THR A 97 -1.26 -25.68 -31.21
C THR A 97 -2.25 -25.60 -30.04
N PRO A 98 -2.95 -24.48 -29.76
CA PRO A 98 -3.94 -24.43 -28.70
C PRO A 98 -5.24 -25.07 -29.21
N GLY A 99 -5.27 -26.40 -29.27
CA GLY A 99 -6.49 -27.18 -29.43
C GLY A 99 -7.11 -27.40 -28.06
N PHE A 100 -8.18 -26.68 -27.73
CA PHE A 100 -9.04 -27.05 -26.62
C PHE A 100 -9.83 -28.30 -27.02
N PRO A 101 -9.73 -29.45 -26.31
CA PRO A 101 -10.65 -30.55 -26.52
C PRO A 101 -11.93 -30.27 -25.73
N ASP A 102 -12.97 -29.90 -26.46
CA ASP A 102 -14.36 -29.94 -26.01
C ASP A 102 -14.75 -31.38 -25.64
N LEU A 103 -14.67 -31.73 -24.36
CA LEU A 103 -15.29 -32.95 -23.81
C LEU A 103 -15.92 -32.66 -22.45
N PHE A 104 -16.90 -31.76 -22.43
CA PHE A 104 -17.99 -31.80 -21.47
C PHE A 104 -19.28 -31.99 -22.24
N ASP A 105 -19.71 -33.24 -22.34
CA ASP A 105 -21.03 -33.65 -22.81
C ASP A 105 -21.95 -33.75 -21.59
N PRO A 106 -23.03 -32.94 -21.54
CA PRO A 106 -24.23 -33.37 -20.86
C PRO A 106 -25.42 -33.31 -21.83
N LEU A 107 -25.89 -34.50 -22.20
CA LEU A 107 -27.31 -34.84 -22.30
C LEU A 107 -28.19 -33.93 -21.42
N ASP A 108 -29.12 -33.16 -22.00
CA ASP A 108 -30.56 -33.36 -21.81
C ASP A 108 -31.41 -32.30 -22.56
N ASP A 109 -32.20 -32.85 -23.49
CA ASP A 109 -33.60 -32.62 -23.84
C ASP A 109 -34.31 -31.24 -23.97
N THR A 110 -35.08 -31.21 -25.07
CA THR A 110 -36.36 -30.52 -25.33
C THR A 110 -36.51 -28.98 -25.40
N ARG A 111 -36.72 -28.57 -26.67
CA ARG A 111 -37.91 -27.86 -27.21
C ARG A 111 -37.80 -26.33 -27.46
N PRO A 112 -38.09 -25.86 -28.70
CA PRO A 112 -38.11 -24.44 -29.05
C PRO A 112 -39.47 -23.81 -28.70
N PRO A 113 -39.55 -22.49 -28.46
CA PRO A 113 -39.97 -21.63 -29.58
C PRO A 113 -39.43 -20.18 -29.52
N GLY A 114 -39.67 -19.44 -30.61
CA GLY A 114 -40.04 -18.03 -30.50
C GLY A 114 -39.01 -17.00 -30.96
N ARG A 115 -39.12 -16.61 -32.24
CA ARG A 115 -38.76 -15.28 -32.74
C ARG A 115 -39.23 -14.21 -31.76
N HIS A 116 -38.48 -13.12 -31.52
CA HIS A 116 -39.00 -11.74 -31.59
C HIS A 116 -37.85 -10.71 -31.65
N ARG A 117 -38.14 -9.62 -32.36
CA ARG A 117 -37.28 -8.55 -32.86
C ARG A 117 -36.95 -7.47 -31.80
N ARG A 118 -35.79 -6.84 -32.03
CA ARG A 118 -35.41 -5.41 -31.83
C ARG A 118 -35.63 -4.74 -30.45
N GLY A 119 -34.57 -4.08 -29.97
CA GLY A 119 -34.66 -2.95 -29.03
C GLY A 119 -33.29 -2.38 -28.68
N ARG A 120 -33.01 -1.15 -29.15
CA ARG A 120 -31.83 -0.31 -28.84
C ARG A 120 -31.86 0.16 -27.38
N PRO A 121 -30.72 0.64 -26.84
CA PRO A 121 -30.52 0.82 -25.40
C PRO A 121 -31.29 2.02 -24.84
N GLY A 122 -31.78 1.86 -23.61
CA GLY A 122 -32.37 2.92 -22.81
C GLY A 122 -31.30 3.88 -22.30
N VAL A 123 -31.51 5.16 -22.60
CA VAL A 123 -30.88 6.28 -21.90
C VAL A 123 -31.85 6.73 -20.82
N ALA A 124 -31.46 6.58 -19.56
CA ALA A 124 -32.08 7.25 -18.44
C ALA A 124 -31.08 7.29 -17.30
N SER A 125 -30.68 8.51 -16.93
CA SER A 125 -30.61 9.01 -15.56
C SER A 125 -29.76 10.28 -15.60
N SER A 126 -30.38 11.45 -15.72
CA SER A 126 -30.96 12.22 -14.60
C SER A 126 -29.86 12.78 -13.69
N GLU A 127 -29.25 13.87 -14.15
CA GLU A 127 -28.43 14.76 -13.35
C GLU A 127 -29.36 15.76 -12.66
N SER A 128 -29.49 15.65 -11.34
CA SER A 128 -30.03 16.70 -10.48
C SER A 128 -29.55 16.47 -9.05
N SER A 129 -28.58 17.25 -8.59
CA SER A 129 -28.80 18.18 -7.46
C SER A 129 -27.51 18.88 -6.99
N PRO A 130 -27.65 20.05 -6.32
CA PRO A 130 -26.60 21.04 -6.14
C PRO A 130 -25.93 20.97 -4.75
N SER A 131 -24.76 21.60 -4.60
CA SER A 131 -24.20 22.03 -3.31
C SER A 131 -23.15 23.10 -3.62
N ALA A 132 -23.38 24.36 -3.27
CA ALA A 132 -23.33 24.98 -1.94
C ALA A 132 -21.95 25.62 -1.69
N ASP A 133 -22.01 26.94 -1.60
CA ASP A 133 -21.19 27.86 -0.81
C ASP A 133 -19.67 27.68 -0.76
N GLU A 134 -19.01 28.52 -1.56
CA GLU A 134 -17.64 28.97 -1.37
C GLU A 134 -17.60 30.16 -0.39
N PRO A 135 -16.72 30.12 0.63
CA PRO A 135 -16.13 31.37 1.11
C PRO A 135 -14.60 31.31 1.14
N THR A 136 -14.02 32.19 0.31
CA THR A 136 -12.94 33.13 0.64
C THR A 136 -11.77 32.61 1.51
N ARG A 137 -10.64 32.50 0.82
CA ARG A 137 -9.26 32.45 1.33
C ARG A 137 -9.04 33.48 2.44
N ARG A 138 -8.57 33.03 3.61
CA ARG A 138 -8.00 33.89 4.64
C ARG A 138 -6.55 33.50 4.90
N SER A 139 -5.66 34.45 4.64
CA SER A 139 -4.23 34.38 4.93
C SER A 139 -3.94 34.07 6.41
N PRO A 140 -2.83 33.37 6.73
CA PRO A 140 -2.42 33.16 8.11
C PRO A 140 -1.75 34.42 8.68
N HIS A 141 -2.34 34.95 9.76
CA HIS A 141 -1.68 35.95 10.60
C HIS A 141 -0.65 35.27 11.52
N SER A 142 0.59 35.75 11.46
CA SER A 142 1.67 35.45 12.39
C SER A 142 1.26 35.74 13.85
N ALA A 143 1.08 34.70 14.66
CA ALA A 143 0.93 34.82 16.11
C ALA A 143 2.29 34.64 16.80
N ARG A 144 2.70 35.65 17.58
CA ARG A 144 3.93 35.66 18.39
C ARG A 144 3.87 34.62 19.52
N PRO A 145 5.02 34.11 20.01
CA PRO A 145 5.05 33.10 21.06
C PRO A 145 4.65 33.71 22.42
N ARG A 146 3.68 33.07 23.09
CA ARG A 146 3.39 33.31 24.51
C ARG A 146 4.23 32.35 25.37
N PRO A 147 4.88 32.80 26.45
CA PRO A 147 5.56 31.90 27.38
C PRO A 147 4.52 31.20 28.25
N GLY A 148 4.01 30.06 27.78
CA GLY A 148 3.15 29.17 28.56
C GLY A 148 4.00 28.09 29.24
N ARG A 149 3.96 28.05 30.58
CA ARG A 149 4.54 26.97 31.38
C ARG A 149 3.99 25.62 30.92
N ARG A 150 4.84 24.78 30.33
CA ARG A 150 4.51 23.40 29.94
C ARG A 150 5.23 22.43 30.86
N GLY A 151 4.46 21.56 31.53
CA GLY A 151 5.00 20.39 32.22
C GLY A 151 4.06 19.86 33.31
N HIS A 152 3.06 19.04 32.95
CA HIS A 152 2.30 18.22 33.89
C HIS A 152 2.62 16.72 33.76
N LEU A 153 3.61 16.36 32.94
CA LEU A 153 4.01 14.98 32.78
C LEU A 153 4.83 14.55 34.01
N ARG A 154 4.27 13.66 34.82
CA ARG A 154 4.98 13.00 35.92
C ARG A 154 5.38 11.62 35.43
N VAL A 155 6.68 11.34 35.44
CA VAL A 155 7.21 9.99 35.25
C VAL A 155 6.98 9.24 36.55
N LEU A 156 6.11 8.22 36.52
CA LEU A 156 5.96 7.27 37.61
C LEU A 156 7.19 6.34 37.59
N PRO A 157 7.93 6.18 38.71
CA PRO A 157 8.97 5.17 38.80
C PRO A 157 8.34 3.77 38.77
N ASP A 158 9.00 2.83 38.08
CA ASP A 158 8.58 1.43 38.04
C ASP A 158 8.64 0.82 39.45
N PRO A 159 7.66 -0.05 39.82
CA PRO A 159 7.70 -0.74 41.11
C PRO A 159 8.89 -1.71 41.13
N ILE A 160 9.65 -1.66 42.22
CA ILE A 160 10.72 -2.61 42.54
C ILE A 160 10.08 -3.76 43.31
N ASP A 161 10.17 -4.98 42.80
CA ASP A 161 10.00 -6.22 43.57
C ASP A 161 11.32 -6.60 44.26
#